data_AF-A0A9X0K4I0-F1
#
_entry.id   AF-A0A9X0K4I0-F1
#
_cell.length_a   1.000
_cell.length_b   1.000
_cell.length_c   1.000
_cell.angle_alpha   90.00
_cell.angle_beta   90.00
_cell.angle_gamma   90.00
#
_symmetry.space_group_name_H-M   'P 1'
#
loop_
_entity.id
_entity.type
_entity.pdbx_description
1 polymer ?
#
loop_
_entity_poly.entity_id
_entity_poly.type
_entity_poly.pdbx_seq_one_letter_code
_entity_poly.pdbx_strand_id
1 'polypeptide(L)'
;SDLGTAYRQYSTHLWAGKNNWSDSGGAALVIDYTKKMFAWLSPQTKRSMVWGHFVDSDQTAGNAQHTFVATVNAALKMFFGDLFFDVQTYIASPQLWADAGISPTSADLTAQANRIKPPSVSQDAGHFNDAGNLAVAKAAMRHMRTVLGWY
;
A
#
# COMPACT_ATOMS: atom_id res chain seq x y z
N SER A 1 24.38 -7.37 27.55
CA SER A 1 24.08 -7.60 26.13
C SER A 1 22.99 -6.63 25.71
N ASP A 2 23.22 -5.99 24.57
CA ASP A 2 22.69 -4.70 24.14
C ASP A 2 21.33 -4.79 23.45
N LEU A 3 20.32 -5.35 24.15
CA LEU A 3 18.97 -5.45 23.60
C LEU A 3 18.29 -4.08 23.49
N GLY A 4 18.63 -3.12 24.37
CA GLY A 4 18.01 -1.78 24.38
C GLY A 4 18.31 -0.92 23.14
N THR A 5 19.47 -1.12 22.50
CA THR A 5 19.87 -0.38 21.28
C THR A 5 19.37 -1.07 20.01
N ALA A 6 19.15 -2.39 20.04
CA ALA A 6 18.67 -3.17 18.91
C ALA A 6 17.25 -2.75 18.42
N TYR A 7 16.37 -2.28 19.32
CA TYR A 7 14.99 -1.89 18.97
C TYR A 7 14.79 -0.39 18.68
N ARG A 8 15.87 0.33 18.33
CA ARG A 8 15.80 1.72 17.85
C ARG A 8 15.35 1.85 16.38
N GLN A 9 15.19 0.71 15.71
CA GLN A 9 15.06 0.56 14.25
C GLN A 9 13.82 -0.22 13.79
N TYR A 10 12.79 -0.45 14.61
CA TYR A 10 11.59 -1.17 14.15
C TYR A 10 10.50 -0.20 13.72
N SER A 11 10.13 -0.27 12.45
CA SER A 11 9.00 0.44 11.86
C SER A 11 7.76 -0.46 11.82
N THR A 12 6.67 -0.02 12.43
CA THR A 12 5.36 -0.68 12.34
C THR A 12 4.67 -0.32 11.04
N HIS A 13 4.17 -1.33 10.34
CA HIS A 13 3.50 -1.19 9.05
C HIS A 13 2.02 -1.51 9.22
N LEU A 14 1.16 -0.54 8.94
CA LEU A 14 -0.29 -0.71 8.99
C LEU A 14 -0.83 -0.90 7.58
N TRP A 15 -1.23 -2.13 7.26
CA TRP A 15 -1.83 -2.50 5.99
C TRP A 15 -2.97 -3.50 6.20
N ALA A 16 -4.11 -3.01 6.69
CA ALA A 16 -5.28 -3.83 7.02
C ALA A 16 -6.57 -3.11 6.58
N GLY A 17 -7.64 -3.87 6.28
CA GLY A 17 -8.96 -3.32 5.95
C GLY A 17 -9.48 -3.65 4.56
N LYS A 18 -8.64 -4.21 3.66
CA LYS A 18 -9.07 -4.61 2.31
C LYS A 18 -10.17 -5.69 2.33
N ASN A 19 -10.18 -6.55 3.35
CA ASN A 19 -11.21 -7.60 3.50
C ASN A 19 -12.52 -7.11 4.14
N ASN A 20 -12.59 -5.86 4.62
CA ASN A 20 -13.82 -5.30 5.20
C ASN A 20 -14.76 -4.70 4.13
N TRP A 21 -14.54 -5.02 2.85
CA TRP A 21 -15.39 -4.62 1.73
C TRP A 21 -16.81 -5.18 1.80
N SER A 22 -16.97 -6.39 2.37
CA SER A 22 -18.26 -7.09 2.46
C SER A 22 -19.03 -6.79 3.75
N ASP A 23 -18.38 -6.20 4.75
CA ASP A 23 -19.03 -5.85 6.02
C ASP A 23 -19.62 -4.44 5.94
N SER A 24 -20.79 -4.26 6.57
CA SER A 24 -21.67 -3.09 6.56
C SER A 24 -21.05 -1.73 6.92
N GLY A 25 -19.73 -1.64 7.18
CA GLY A 25 -19.03 -0.42 7.58
C GLY A 25 -18.34 0.39 6.45
N GLY A 26 -18.09 -0.22 5.29
CA GLY A 26 -17.54 0.49 4.11
C GLY A 26 -16.25 1.29 4.36
N ALA A 27 -16.01 2.32 3.53
CA ALA A 27 -14.76 3.09 3.55
C ALA A 27 -14.53 3.84 4.87
N ALA A 28 -15.61 4.34 5.50
CA ALA A 28 -15.54 5.08 6.75
C ALA A 28 -15.00 4.21 7.90
N LEU A 29 -15.44 2.94 7.99
CA LEU A 29 -14.96 2.02 9.03
C LEU A 29 -13.46 1.74 8.88
N VAL A 30 -12.98 1.50 7.65
CA VAL A 30 -11.55 1.25 7.39
C VAL A 30 -10.69 2.47 7.76
N ILE A 31 -11.16 3.68 7.43
CA ILE A 31 -10.47 4.93 7.80
C ILE A 31 -10.41 5.07 9.33
N ASP A 32 -11.54 4.90 10.03
CA ASP A 32 -11.62 5.04 11.48
C ASP A 32 -10.74 4.01 12.20
N TYR A 33 -10.81 2.74 11.81
CA TYR A 33 -10.01 1.69 12.42
C TYR A 33 -8.52 1.86 12.14
N THR A 34 -8.13 2.33 10.94
CA THR A 34 -6.72 2.64 10.65
C THR A 34 -6.19 3.75 11.56
N LYS A 35 -6.98 4.79 11.79
CA LYS A 35 -6.64 5.87 12.73
C LYS A 35 -6.54 5.38 14.16
N LYS A 36 -7.49 4.54 14.62
CA LYS A 36 -7.46 3.95 15.97
C LYS A 36 -6.26 3.03 16.18
N MET A 37 -5.95 2.18 15.20
CA MET A 37 -4.76 1.32 15.22
C MET A 37 -3.48 2.16 15.31
N PHE A 38 -3.36 3.22 14.49
CA PHE A 38 -2.21 4.11 14.54
C PHE A 38 -2.11 4.85 15.90
N ALA A 39 -3.21 5.37 16.42
CA ALA A 39 -3.25 6.05 17.72
C ALA A 39 -2.84 5.12 18.87
N TRP A 40 -3.23 3.84 18.80
CA TRP A 40 -2.85 2.85 19.80
C TRP A 40 -1.38 2.42 19.67
N LEU A 41 -0.88 2.21 18.46
CA LEU A 41 0.47 1.67 18.22
C LEU A 41 1.58 2.70 18.23
N SER A 42 1.34 3.90 17.69
CA SER A 42 2.39 4.91 17.53
C SER A 42 3.08 5.35 18.84
N PRO A 43 2.44 5.36 20.03
CA PRO A 43 3.14 5.61 21.29
C PRO A 43 4.07 4.46 21.71
N GLN A 44 3.85 3.26 21.19
CA GLN A 44 4.57 2.03 21.55
C GLN A 44 5.74 1.75 20.61
N THR A 45 5.85 2.46 19.48
CA THR A 45 6.87 2.21 18.46
C THR A 45 7.55 3.50 18.01
N LYS A 46 8.81 3.40 17.59
CA LYS A 46 9.59 4.59 17.21
C LYS A 46 9.17 5.16 15.85
N ARG A 47 8.62 4.32 14.99
CA ARG A 47 8.33 4.61 13.59
C ARG A 47 7.08 3.83 13.19
N SER A 48 6.10 4.50 12.60
CA SER A 48 4.87 3.87 12.10
C SER A 48 4.54 4.41 10.73
N MET A 49 4.27 3.53 9.76
CA MET A 49 3.91 3.90 8.38
C MET A 49 2.59 3.23 8.01
N VAL A 50 1.74 3.96 7.28
CA VAL A 50 0.43 3.52 6.83
C VAL A 50 0.47 3.24 5.34
N TRP A 51 -0.03 2.08 4.93
CA TRP A 51 0.00 1.66 3.53
C TRP A 51 -1.35 1.86 2.88
N GLY A 52 -1.34 2.46 1.70
CA GLY A 52 -2.51 2.55 0.84
C GLY A 52 -2.97 1.19 0.32
N HIS A 53 -4.25 1.10 0.00
CA HIS A 53 -4.84 -0.04 -0.68
C HIS A 53 -4.66 0.07 -2.19
N PHE A 54 -4.95 -1.01 -2.91
CA PHE A 54 -4.91 -1.07 -4.37
C PHE A 54 -6.09 -1.88 -4.91
N VAL A 55 -6.43 -1.62 -6.16
CA VAL A 55 -7.50 -2.29 -6.91
C VAL A 55 -6.99 -3.63 -7.46
N ASP A 56 -7.79 -4.68 -7.28
CA ASP A 56 -7.52 -6.06 -7.69
C ASP A 56 -7.49 -6.24 -9.20
N SER A 57 -6.75 -7.24 -9.67
CA SER A 57 -6.47 -7.41 -11.10
C SER A 57 -7.66 -7.89 -11.94
N ASP A 58 -8.71 -8.40 -11.31
CA ASP A 58 -9.95 -8.89 -11.96
C ASP A 58 -11.06 -7.82 -12.03
N GLN A 59 -10.76 -6.59 -11.59
CA GLN A 59 -11.71 -5.50 -11.54
C GLN A 59 -11.77 -4.72 -12.85
N THR A 60 -12.81 -3.90 -12.97
CA THR A 60 -13.02 -2.99 -14.10
C THR A 60 -12.92 -1.54 -13.64
N ALA A 61 -12.42 -0.68 -14.54
CA ALA A 61 -12.25 0.73 -14.27
C ALA A 61 -13.56 1.38 -13.80
N GLY A 62 -13.48 2.16 -12.71
CA GLY A 62 -14.62 2.93 -12.20
C GLY A 62 -15.64 2.13 -11.38
N ASN A 63 -15.36 0.86 -11.05
CA ASN A 63 -16.25 0.08 -10.22
C ASN A 63 -16.26 0.53 -8.73
N ALA A 64 -17.05 -0.15 -7.90
CA ALA A 64 -17.15 0.17 -6.48
C ALA A 64 -15.80 0.10 -5.74
N GLN A 65 -14.92 -0.84 -6.12
CA GLN A 65 -13.60 -1.00 -5.52
C GLN A 65 -12.68 0.18 -5.85
N HIS A 66 -12.74 0.71 -7.08
CA HIS A 66 -12.05 1.96 -7.44
C HIS A 66 -12.44 3.12 -6.53
N THR A 67 -13.74 3.36 -6.40
CA THR A 67 -14.28 4.45 -5.56
C THR A 67 -13.86 4.27 -4.11
N PHE A 68 -13.93 3.03 -3.61
CA PHE A 68 -13.51 2.70 -2.26
C PHE A 68 -12.02 2.99 -2.03
N VAL A 69 -11.15 2.42 -2.86
CA VAL A 69 -9.68 2.58 -2.74
C VAL A 69 -9.30 4.05 -2.86
N ALA A 70 -9.91 4.78 -3.81
CA ALA A 70 -9.68 6.21 -3.96
C ALA A 70 -10.10 7.00 -2.71
N THR A 71 -11.28 6.71 -2.16
CA THR A 71 -11.81 7.38 -0.96
C THR A 71 -10.93 7.13 0.27
N VAL A 72 -10.59 5.86 0.53
CA VAL A 72 -9.76 5.49 1.68
C VAL A 72 -8.35 6.05 1.53
N ASN A 73 -7.69 5.84 0.39
CA ASN A 73 -6.32 6.34 0.20
C ASN A 73 -6.25 7.87 0.27
N ALA A 74 -7.23 8.60 -0.26
CA ALA A 74 -7.28 10.05 -0.14
C ALA A 74 -7.40 10.50 1.32
N ALA A 75 -8.29 9.87 2.10
CA ALA A 75 -8.49 10.20 3.51
C ALA A 75 -7.26 9.84 4.37
N LEU A 76 -6.64 8.69 4.13
CA LEU A 76 -5.42 8.28 4.84
C LEU A 76 -4.24 9.17 4.47
N LYS A 77 -4.05 9.49 3.18
CA LYS A 77 -3.01 10.43 2.72
C LYS A 77 -3.16 11.81 3.36
N MET A 78 -4.38 12.35 3.38
CA MET A 78 -4.66 13.65 3.99
C MET A 78 -4.36 13.65 5.50
N PHE A 79 -4.64 12.56 6.20
CA PHE A 79 -4.46 12.48 7.65
C PHE A 79 -3.02 12.19 8.06
N PHE A 80 -2.35 11.25 7.37
CA PHE A 80 -1.02 10.76 7.76
C PHE A 80 0.14 11.48 7.06
N GLY A 81 -0.14 12.27 6.01
CA GLY A 81 0.88 12.99 5.26
C GLY A 81 1.97 12.06 4.75
N ASP A 82 3.23 12.40 5.03
CA ASP A 82 4.40 11.63 4.60
C ASP A 82 4.46 10.21 5.17
N LEU A 83 3.78 9.93 6.30
CA LEU A 83 3.68 8.57 6.85
C LEU A 83 2.79 7.64 6.01
N PHE A 84 2.09 8.17 5.00
CA PHE A 84 1.30 7.37 4.07
C PHE A 84 2.11 6.97 2.83
N PHE A 85 2.21 5.67 2.59
CA PHE A 85 2.79 5.11 1.37
C PHE A 85 1.68 4.69 0.39
N ASP A 86 1.57 5.41 -0.74
CA ASP A 86 0.51 5.20 -1.73
C ASP A 86 0.82 4.05 -2.70
N VAL A 87 0.46 2.83 -2.29
CA VAL A 87 0.67 1.61 -3.08
C VAL A 87 -0.02 1.68 -4.44
N GLN A 88 -1.26 2.19 -4.51
CA GLN A 88 -2.02 2.28 -5.76
C GLN A 88 -1.31 3.18 -6.79
N THR A 89 -0.82 4.34 -6.35
CA THR A 89 -0.06 5.23 -7.22
C THR A 89 1.26 4.60 -7.64
N TYR A 90 1.96 3.90 -6.73
CA TYR A 90 3.20 3.21 -7.07
C TYR A 90 3.00 2.13 -8.15
N ILE A 91 2.03 1.22 -7.99
CA ILE A 91 1.84 0.12 -8.96
C ILE A 91 1.31 0.60 -10.32
N ALA A 92 0.68 1.78 -10.37
CA ALA A 92 0.28 2.44 -11.63
C ALA A 92 1.45 3.19 -12.31
N SER A 93 2.64 3.23 -11.70
CA SER A 93 3.80 3.95 -12.23
C SER A 93 4.72 3.06 -13.07
N PRO A 94 5.49 3.61 -14.02
CA PRO A 94 6.50 2.85 -14.76
C PRO A 94 7.59 2.23 -13.87
N GLN A 95 7.83 2.80 -12.68
CA GLN A 95 8.87 2.36 -11.75
C GLN A 95 8.63 0.92 -11.25
N LEU A 96 7.38 0.45 -11.23
CA LEU A 96 7.02 -0.94 -10.90
C LEU A 96 7.83 -1.95 -11.72
N TRP A 97 7.95 -1.72 -13.03
CA TRP A 97 8.58 -2.65 -13.97
C TRP A 97 10.08 -2.80 -13.73
N ALA A 98 10.74 -1.66 -13.47
CA ALA A 98 12.15 -1.65 -13.13
C ALA A 98 12.41 -2.37 -11.79
N ASP A 99 11.56 -2.18 -10.79
CA ASP A 99 11.73 -2.83 -9.48
C ASP A 99 11.39 -4.31 -9.49
N ALA A 100 10.42 -4.72 -10.30
CA ALA A 100 10.01 -6.11 -10.51
C ALA A 100 10.97 -6.88 -11.42
N GLY A 101 11.75 -6.20 -12.26
CA GLY A 101 12.59 -6.84 -13.27
C GLY A 101 11.77 -7.46 -14.40
N ILE A 102 10.61 -6.89 -14.72
CA ILE A 102 9.65 -7.39 -15.70
C ILE A 102 9.48 -6.34 -16.81
N SER A 103 9.54 -6.77 -18.07
CA SER A 103 9.07 -5.96 -19.20
C SER A 103 7.54 -6.04 -19.29
N PRO A 104 6.81 -4.91 -19.26
CA PRO A 104 5.35 -4.94 -19.26
C PRO A 104 4.77 -5.45 -20.58
N THR A 105 3.66 -6.18 -20.48
CA THR A 105 2.80 -6.53 -21.61
C THR A 105 1.81 -5.40 -21.92
N SER A 106 1.10 -5.50 -23.04
CA SER A 106 0.00 -4.57 -23.36
C SER A 106 -1.14 -4.62 -22.32
N ALA A 107 -1.43 -5.80 -21.77
CA ALA A 107 -2.43 -5.99 -20.72
C ALA A 107 -2.00 -5.28 -19.42
N ASP A 108 -0.71 -5.33 -19.09
CA ASP A 108 -0.18 -4.61 -17.93
C ASP A 108 -0.30 -3.10 -18.08
N LEU A 109 0.08 -2.55 -19.23
CA LEU A 109 -0.03 -1.12 -19.50
C LEU A 109 -1.49 -0.65 -19.47
N THR A 110 -2.40 -1.47 -19.98
CA THR A 110 -3.85 -1.21 -19.89
C THR A 110 -4.34 -1.20 -18.44
N ALA A 111 -3.91 -2.17 -17.63
CA ALA A 111 -4.24 -2.20 -16.21
C ALA A 111 -3.67 -0.98 -15.47
N GLN A 112 -2.42 -0.58 -15.73
CA GLN A 112 -1.83 0.62 -15.14
C GLN A 112 -2.58 1.89 -15.52
N ALA A 113 -2.94 2.06 -16.78
CA ALA A 113 -3.74 3.20 -17.25
C ALA A 113 -5.09 3.29 -16.54
N ASN A 114 -5.68 2.13 -16.25
CA ASN A 114 -6.93 2.03 -15.50
C ASN A 114 -6.75 2.06 -13.97
N ARG A 115 -5.53 2.19 -13.44
CA ARG A 115 -5.20 2.10 -12.00
C ARG A 115 -5.65 0.78 -11.36
N ILE A 116 -5.44 -0.32 -12.07
CA ILE A 116 -5.69 -1.70 -11.63
C ILE A 116 -4.34 -2.40 -11.43
N LYS A 117 -4.24 -3.33 -10.47
CA LYS A 117 -3.04 -4.16 -10.29
C LYS A 117 -2.72 -4.93 -11.59
N PRO A 118 -1.53 -4.75 -12.18
CA PRO A 118 -1.20 -5.42 -13.44
C PRO A 118 -1.11 -6.96 -13.31
N PRO A 119 -1.53 -7.72 -14.33
CA PRO A 119 -1.54 -9.18 -14.30
C PRO A 119 -0.14 -9.79 -14.12
N SER A 120 0.92 -9.23 -14.71
CA SER A 120 2.27 -9.82 -14.61
C SER A 120 2.89 -9.77 -13.21
N VAL A 121 2.35 -8.95 -12.31
CA VAL A 121 2.74 -8.92 -10.88
C VAL A 121 1.73 -9.59 -9.97
N SER A 122 0.72 -10.26 -10.53
CA SER A 122 -0.38 -10.88 -9.78
C SER A 122 -0.19 -12.39 -9.65
N GLN A 123 -0.41 -12.93 -8.46
CA GLN A 123 -0.54 -14.37 -8.24
C GLN A 123 -2.00 -14.81 -8.46
N ASP A 124 -2.92 -14.01 -7.95
CA ASP A 124 -4.36 -14.12 -8.13
C ASP A 124 -4.98 -12.71 -8.16
N ALA A 125 -6.32 -12.63 -8.16
CA ALA A 125 -7.06 -11.36 -8.15
C ALA A 125 -6.58 -10.40 -7.04
N GLY A 126 -6.44 -10.90 -5.81
CA GLY A 126 -6.16 -10.10 -4.61
C GLY A 126 -4.68 -9.91 -4.30
N HIS A 127 -3.83 -10.87 -4.65
CA HIS A 127 -2.45 -10.98 -4.15
C HIS A 127 -1.38 -10.75 -5.23
N PHE A 128 -0.29 -10.12 -4.84
CA PHE A 128 0.90 -10.04 -5.69
C PHE A 128 1.63 -11.39 -5.73
N ASN A 129 2.31 -11.67 -6.83
CA ASN A 129 3.33 -12.71 -6.88
C ASN A 129 4.64 -12.25 -6.23
N ASP A 130 5.66 -13.09 -6.22
CA ASP A 130 6.95 -12.80 -5.59
C ASP A 130 7.63 -11.53 -6.15
N ALA A 131 7.60 -11.34 -7.47
CA ALA A 131 8.18 -10.17 -8.11
C ALA A 131 7.42 -8.89 -7.73
N GLY A 132 6.09 -8.94 -7.69
CA GLY A 132 5.24 -7.84 -7.24
C GLY A 132 5.48 -7.48 -5.77
N ASN A 133 5.53 -8.47 -4.88
CA ASN A 133 5.83 -8.27 -3.46
C ASN A 133 7.20 -7.62 -3.26
N LEU A 134 8.23 -8.13 -3.94
CA LEU A 134 9.58 -7.56 -3.89
C LEU A 134 9.61 -6.12 -4.40
N ALA A 135 8.89 -5.82 -5.49
CA ALA A 135 8.84 -4.48 -6.05
C ALA A 135 8.18 -3.48 -5.09
N VAL A 136 7.03 -3.83 -4.49
CA VAL A 136 6.36 -2.97 -3.51
C VAL A 136 7.22 -2.78 -2.26
N ALA A 137 7.91 -3.82 -1.79
CA ALA A 137 8.84 -3.70 -0.67
C ALA A 137 10.02 -2.74 -0.96
N LYS A 138 10.61 -2.81 -2.16
CA LYS A 138 11.64 -1.86 -2.61
C LYS A 138 11.14 -0.42 -2.62
N ALA A 139 9.92 -0.21 -3.11
CA ALA A 139 9.32 1.11 -3.16
C ALA A 139 9.03 1.69 -1.77
N ALA A 140 8.50 0.87 -0.85
CA ALA A 140 8.32 1.26 0.54
C ALA A 140 9.64 1.60 1.22
N MET A 141 10.69 0.80 1.01
CA MET A 141 12.04 1.12 1.52
C MET A 141 12.58 2.45 0.98
N ARG A 142 12.36 2.75 -0.31
CA ARG A 142 12.72 4.07 -0.88
C ARG A 142 11.92 5.20 -0.24
N HIS A 143 10.61 5.03 -0.03
CA HIS A 143 9.77 6.02 0.65
C HIS A 143 10.29 6.32 2.05
N MET A 144 10.59 5.26 2.82
CA MET A 144 11.18 5.38 4.15
C MET A 144 12.50 6.16 4.15
N ARG A 145 13.41 5.89 3.20
CA ARG A 145 14.71 6.57 3.12
C ARG A 145 14.60 8.02 2.64
N THR A 146 13.83 8.25 1.59
CA THR A 146 13.86 9.52 0.83
C THR A 146 12.82 10.54 1.30
N VAL A 147 11.71 10.08 1.86
CA VAL A 147 10.63 10.95 2.35
C VAL A 147 10.68 11.05 3.87
N LEU A 148 10.83 9.91 4.56
CA LEU A 148 10.78 9.88 6.03
C LEU A 148 12.15 10.08 6.70
N GLY A 149 13.24 10.05 5.94
CA GLY A 149 14.60 10.11 6.47
C GLY A 149 14.92 8.94 7.42
N TRP A 150 14.28 7.79 7.20
CA TRP A 150 14.53 6.58 7.98
C TRP A 150 15.62 5.74 7.31
N TYR A 151 16.64 5.41 8.10
CA TYR A 151 17.84 4.62 7.74
C TYR A 151 18.80 5.36 6.80
#